data_AF-A0A7S1ZMG7-F1
#
_entry.id   AF-A0A7S1ZMG7-F1
#
_cell.length_a   1.000
_cell.length_b   1.000
_cell.length_c   1.000
_cell.angle_alpha   90.00
_cell.angle_beta   90.00
_cell.angle_gamma   90.00
#
_symmetry.space_group_name_H-M   'P 1'
#
loop_
_entity.id
_entity.type
_entity.pdbx_description
1 polymer ?
#
loop_
_entity_poly.entity_id
_entity_poly.type
_entity_poly.pdbx_seq_one_letter_code
_entity_poly.pdbx_strand_id
1 'polypeptide(L)'
;LIVRNIKNAMPSLHNFRYEDKHRLENHSTRAPLEAWIQWRNQFFAEELESWMQHLTYWVDKYPSTKRLVLAYEDMIDDRKGPISAVKIGSFLSQEKGVEPFPRSSVRCIWDVVVKNKGDKTGNAKLEGAKYYVGNDPNEPSSLRKGGTTNKPYTKFQID
;
A
#
# COMPACT_ATOMS: atom_id res chain seq x y z
N LEU A 1 -9.40 1.44 -6.26
CA LEU A 1 -8.12 2.13 -6.51
C LEU A 1 -7.47 2.46 -5.18
N ILE A 2 -6.25 2.01 -4.94
CA ILE A 2 -5.46 2.38 -3.77
C ILE A 2 -4.41 3.39 -4.23
N VAL A 3 -4.38 4.55 -3.59
CA VAL A 3 -3.50 5.66 -3.95
C VAL A 3 -2.55 5.92 -2.81
N ARG A 4 -1.26 6.02 -3.09
CA ARG A 4 -0.24 6.37 -2.11
C ARG A 4 0.19 7.81 -2.32
N ASN A 5 0.58 8.51 -1.26
CA ASN A 5 1.18 9.83 -1.39
C ASN A 5 2.37 9.79 -2.36
N ILE A 6 2.43 10.70 -3.33
CA ILE A 6 3.47 10.70 -4.37
C ILE A 6 4.89 10.80 -3.81
N LYS A 7 5.05 11.53 -2.69
CA LYS A 7 6.32 11.67 -1.96
C LYS A 7 6.81 10.33 -1.39
N ASN A 8 5.91 9.35 -1.24
CA ASN A 8 6.21 8.00 -0.81
C ASN A 8 6.18 6.99 -1.97
N ALA A 9 5.37 7.23 -3.00
CA ALA A 9 5.21 6.35 -4.14
C ALA A 9 6.43 6.37 -5.07
N MET A 10 6.94 7.55 -5.42
CA MET A 10 8.08 7.66 -6.34
C MET A 10 9.37 7.04 -5.80
N PRO A 11 9.77 7.23 -4.52
CA PRO A 11 10.97 6.59 -4.03
C PRO A 11 10.79 5.08 -3.89
N SER A 12 9.56 4.61 -3.64
CA SER A 12 9.22 3.19 -3.67
C SER A 12 9.36 2.59 -5.08
N LEU A 13 8.87 3.29 -6.11
CA LEU A 13 9.05 2.92 -7.52
C LEU A 13 10.53 2.87 -7.89
N HIS A 14 11.30 3.90 -7.50
CA HIS A 14 12.73 3.93 -7.76
C HIS A 14 13.47 2.78 -7.08
N ASN A 15 13.15 2.44 -5.83
CA ASN A 15 13.72 1.26 -5.17
C ASN A 15 13.41 -0.03 -5.92
N PHE A 16 12.17 -0.23 -6.36
CA PHE A 16 11.79 -1.40 -7.15
C PHE A 16 12.60 -1.50 -8.46
N ARG A 17 12.72 -0.40 -9.21
CA ARG A 17 13.54 -0.37 -10.44
C ARG A 17 15.03 -0.58 -10.17
N TYR A 18 15.53 -0.07 -9.04
CA TYR A 18 16.91 -0.29 -8.64
C TYR A 18 17.16 -1.78 -8.33
N GLU A 19 16.25 -2.42 -7.59
CA GLU A 19 16.32 -3.86 -7.29
C GLU A 19 16.31 -4.68 -8.59
N ASP A 20 15.36 -4.41 -9.49
CA ASP A 20 15.24 -5.09 -10.79
C ASP A 20 16.51 -4.94 -11.63
N LYS A 21 17.00 -3.70 -11.80
CA LYS A 21 18.21 -3.40 -12.59
C LYS A 21 19.45 -4.13 -12.06
N HIS A 22 19.57 -4.30 -10.74
CA HIS A 22 20.72 -4.94 -10.11
C HIS A 22 20.48 -6.42 -9.79
N ARG A 23 19.34 -6.99 -10.21
CA ARG A 23 18.93 -8.38 -9.93
C ARG A 23 18.95 -8.71 -8.44
N LEU A 24 18.52 -7.75 -7.62
CA LEU A 24 18.37 -7.93 -6.18
C LEU A 24 17.03 -8.56 -5.87
N GLU A 25 16.94 -9.19 -4.70
CA GLU A 25 15.68 -9.74 -4.23
C GLU A 25 14.62 -8.65 -4.07
N ASN A 26 13.36 -8.99 -4.38
CA ASN A 26 12.27 -8.03 -4.33
C ASN A 26 12.07 -7.54 -2.89
N HIS A 27 11.97 -6.22 -2.70
CA HIS A 27 11.86 -5.58 -1.37
C HIS A 27 13.06 -5.78 -0.44
N SER A 28 14.24 -6.17 -0.95
CA SER A 28 15.43 -6.42 -0.12
C SER A 28 16.30 -5.18 0.12
N THR A 29 16.33 -4.21 -0.80
CA THR A 29 17.40 -3.19 -0.83
C THR A 29 16.88 -1.81 -1.18
N ARG A 30 17.25 -0.79 -0.40
CA ARG A 30 16.99 0.60 -0.77
C ARG A 30 18.10 1.07 -1.71
N ALA A 31 17.71 1.74 -2.79
CA ALA A 31 18.65 2.42 -3.66
C ALA A 31 19.50 3.42 -2.83
N PRO A 32 20.80 3.57 -3.15
CA PRO A 32 21.64 4.64 -2.61
C PRO A 32 21.01 6.03 -2.78
N LEU A 33 21.45 7.01 -1.99
CA LEU A 33 20.92 8.37 -2.07
C LEU A 33 21.26 9.03 -3.41
N GLU A 34 22.48 8.81 -3.88
CA GLU A 34 23.03 9.36 -5.11
C GLU A 34 22.25 8.84 -6.31
N ALA A 35 21.96 7.54 -6.34
CA ALA A 35 21.12 6.91 -7.36
C ALA A 35 19.70 7.52 -7.39
N TRP A 36 19.12 7.79 -6.21
CA TRP A 36 17.84 8.48 -6.12
C TRP A 36 17.91 9.91 -6.67
N ILE A 37 18.90 10.70 -6.26
CA ILE A 37 19.03 12.09 -6.70
C ILE A 37 19.20 12.16 -8.22
N GLN A 38 20.06 11.32 -8.78
CA GLN A 38 20.27 11.25 -10.22
C GLN A 38 18.99 10.90 -10.96
N TRP A 39 18.31 9.83 -10.55
CA TRP A 39 17.07 9.40 -11.18
C TRP A 39 15.95 10.45 -11.05
N ARG A 40 15.76 11.01 -9.85
CA ARG A 40 14.75 12.05 -9.59
C ARG A 40 14.98 13.28 -10.47
N ASN A 41 16.22 13.74 -10.58
CA ASN A 41 16.52 14.93 -11.40
C ASN A 41 16.24 14.70 -12.88
N GLN A 42 16.38 13.47 -13.37
CA GLN A 42 16.20 13.13 -14.76
C GLN A 42 14.75 12.81 -15.12
N PHE A 43 14.02 12.09 -14.26
CA PHE A 43 12.75 11.47 -14.61
C PHE A 43 11.54 11.97 -13.81
N PHE A 44 11.71 12.81 -12.79
CA PHE A 44 10.60 13.17 -11.88
C PHE A 44 9.36 13.72 -12.60
N ALA A 45 9.54 14.62 -13.58
CA ALA A 45 8.40 15.22 -14.29
C ALA A 45 7.62 14.20 -15.13
N GLU A 46 8.34 13.36 -15.87
CA GLU A 46 7.74 12.28 -16.68
C GLU A 46 7.00 11.26 -15.80
N GLU A 47 7.60 10.88 -14.67
CA GLU A 47 7.01 9.91 -13.75
C GLU A 47 5.81 10.49 -12.98
N LEU A 48 5.83 11.80 -12.68
CA LEU A 48 4.69 12.49 -12.10
C LEU A 48 3.52 12.53 -13.08
N GLU A 49 3.78 12.89 -14.33
CA GLU A 49 2.78 12.94 -15.39
C GLU A 49 2.19 11.54 -15.62
N SER A 50 3.02 10.50 -15.73
CA SER A 50 2.58 9.11 -15.85
C SER A 50 1.71 8.68 -14.65
N TRP A 51 2.07 9.09 -13.43
CA TRP A 51 1.26 8.81 -12.24
C TRP A 51 -0.10 9.52 -12.28
N MET A 52 -0.13 10.78 -12.70
CA MET A 52 -1.37 11.55 -12.87
C MET A 52 -2.27 10.93 -13.94
N GLN A 53 -1.73 10.60 -15.11
CA GLN A 53 -2.48 9.94 -16.19
C GLN A 53 -3.08 8.62 -15.74
N HIS A 54 -2.34 7.80 -14.98
CA HIS A 54 -2.86 6.54 -14.45
C HIS A 54 -4.04 6.78 -13.51
N LEU A 55 -3.93 7.74 -12.59
CA LEU A 55 -5.04 8.08 -11.69
C LEU A 55 -6.25 8.60 -12.44
N THR A 56 -6.06 9.55 -13.35
CA THR A 56 -7.13 10.13 -14.17
C THR A 56 -7.83 9.06 -14.98
N TYR A 57 -7.09 8.13 -15.60
CA TYR A 57 -7.68 7.01 -16.35
C TYR A 57 -8.66 6.19 -15.50
N TRP A 58 -8.26 5.76 -14.30
CA TRP A 58 -9.14 4.95 -13.45
C TRP A 58 -10.29 5.78 -12.84
N VAL A 59 -10.07 7.08 -12.64
CA VAL A 59 -11.07 8.02 -12.16
C VAL A 59 -12.12 8.36 -13.23
N ASP A 60 -11.75 8.35 -14.50
CA ASP A 60 -12.67 8.69 -15.59
C ASP A 60 -13.36 7.44 -16.13
N LYS A 61 -12.67 6.30 -16.14
CA LYS A 61 -13.19 5.05 -16.71
C LYS A 61 -14.38 4.46 -15.94
N TYR A 62 -14.46 4.66 -14.63
CA TYR A 62 -15.50 4.08 -13.78
C TYR A 62 -16.31 5.16 -13.08
N PRO A 63 -17.65 5.08 -13.04
CA PRO A 63 -18.45 6.02 -12.27
C PRO A 63 -18.14 5.91 -10.77
N SER A 64 -18.37 6.99 -10.02
CA SER A 64 -18.09 7.04 -8.57
C SER A 64 -18.82 5.95 -7.78
N THR A 65 -20.00 5.52 -8.22
CA THR A 65 -20.77 4.43 -7.60
C THR A 65 -20.13 3.05 -7.77
N LYS A 66 -19.33 2.86 -8.82
CA LYS A 66 -18.60 1.62 -9.10
C LYS A 66 -17.10 1.74 -8.82
N ARG A 67 -16.70 2.76 -8.05
CA ARG A 67 -15.30 3.00 -7.70
C ARG A 67 -15.14 3.38 -6.23
N LEU A 68 -14.34 2.58 -5.52
CA LEU A 68 -13.77 2.97 -4.23
C LEU A 68 -12.32 3.45 -4.41
N VAL A 69 -12.01 4.65 -3.90
CA VAL A 69 -10.65 5.20 -3.82
C VAL A 69 -10.23 5.25 -2.35
N LEU A 70 -9.08 4.66 -2.02
CA LEU A 70 -8.54 4.64 -0.66
C LEU A 70 -7.09 5.13 -0.66
N ALA A 71 -6.72 5.88 0.38
CA ALA A 71 -5.33 6.20 0.64
C ALA A 71 -4.62 4.97 1.25
N TYR A 72 -3.49 4.58 0.69
CA TYR A 72 -2.67 3.49 1.23
C TYR A 72 -2.27 3.76 2.68
N GLU A 73 -1.88 5.00 2.99
CA GLU A 73 -1.50 5.44 4.33
C GLU A 73 -2.63 5.22 5.35
N ASP A 74 -3.88 5.44 4.96
CA ASP A 74 -5.03 5.20 5.82
C ASP A 74 -5.32 3.70 6.01
N MET A 75 -4.91 2.84 5.07
CA MET A 75 -5.12 1.39 5.17
C MET A 75 -4.16 0.72 6.16
N ILE A 76 -2.93 1.25 6.26
CA ILE A 76 -1.88 0.67 7.13
C ILE A 76 -1.82 1.30 8.52
N ASP A 77 -2.50 2.44 8.73
CA ASP A 77 -2.59 3.14 10.01
C ASP A 77 -3.43 2.35 11.04
N ASP A 78 -2.96 2.31 12.29
CA ASP A 78 -3.58 1.55 13.39
C ASP A 78 -5.00 2.01 13.77
N ARG A 79 -5.37 3.26 13.45
CA ARG A 79 -6.68 3.81 13.76
C ARG A 79 -7.58 3.82 12.53
N LYS A 80 -7.04 4.20 11.38
CA LYS A 80 -7.78 4.35 10.13
C LYS A 80 -7.89 3.06 9.32
N GLY A 81 -6.99 2.10 9.51
CA GLY A 81 -6.97 0.83 8.79
C GLY A 81 -8.28 0.05 8.94
N PRO A 82 -8.79 -0.15 10.17
CA PRO A 82 -10.11 -0.74 10.40
C PRO A 82 -11.26 0.02 9.73
N ILE A 83 -11.20 1.36 9.71
CA ILE A 83 -12.20 2.20 9.03
C ILE A 83 -12.14 1.97 7.51
N SER A 84 -10.93 1.90 6.94
CA SER A 84 -10.72 1.57 5.53
C SER A 84 -11.24 0.18 5.19
N ALA A 85 -11.03 -0.81 6.07
CA ALA A 85 -11.56 -2.16 5.89
C ALA A 85 -13.11 -2.20 5.91
N VAL A 86 -13.76 -1.42 6.78
CA VAL A 86 -15.23 -1.25 6.75
C VAL A 86 -15.68 -0.66 5.41
N LYS A 87 -14.99 0.38 4.90
CA LYS A 87 -15.30 0.98 3.59
C LYS A 87 -15.19 -0.03 2.45
N ILE A 88 -14.16 -0.89 2.47
CA ILE A 88 -14.00 -1.97 1.49
C ILE A 88 -15.18 -2.95 1.59
N GLY A 89 -15.52 -3.42 2.79
CA GLY A 89 -16.65 -4.33 2.99
C GLY A 89 -17.97 -3.75 2.50
N SER A 90 -18.29 -2.50 2.86
CA SER A 90 -19.51 -1.82 2.41
C SER A 90 -19.54 -1.52 0.90
N PHE A 91 -18.38 -1.35 0.27
CA PHE A 91 -18.31 -1.20 -1.18
C PHE A 91 -18.55 -2.54 -1.89
N LEU A 92 -17.91 -3.62 -1.42
CA LEU A 92 -18.04 -4.94 -2.02
C LEU A 92 -19.43 -5.56 -1.80
N SER A 93 -20.13 -5.20 -0.71
CA SER A 93 -21.50 -5.67 -0.44
C SER A 93 -22.55 -5.17 -1.43
N GLN A 94 -22.16 -4.32 -2.38
CA GLN A 94 -23.02 -3.93 -3.50
C GLN A 94 -23.14 -5.04 -4.55
N GLU A 95 -22.24 -6.02 -4.53
CA GLU A 95 -22.23 -7.15 -5.45
C GLU A 95 -22.95 -8.36 -4.84
N LYS A 96 -23.71 -9.08 -5.69
CA LYS A 96 -24.55 -10.19 -5.25
C LYS A 96 -23.70 -11.31 -4.62
N GLY A 97 -24.08 -11.74 -3.42
CA GLY A 97 -23.42 -12.84 -2.71
C GLY A 97 -22.22 -12.42 -1.86
N VAL A 98 -21.97 -11.12 -1.71
CA VAL A 98 -20.94 -10.61 -0.80
C VAL A 98 -21.58 -10.09 0.48
N GLU A 99 -21.39 -10.82 1.57
CA GLU A 99 -21.83 -10.42 2.91
C GLU A 99 -20.63 -9.88 3.71
N PRO A 100 -20.59 -8.57 4.04
CA PRO A 100 -19.49 -8.00 4.79
C PRO A 100 -19.60 -8.39 6.28
N PHE A 101 -18.45 -8.50 6.95
CA PHE A 101 -18.42 -8.70 8.39
C PHE A 101 -19.11 -7.54 9.14
N PRO A 102 -19.76 -7.83 10.30
CA PRO A 102 -20.33 -6.78 11.15
C PRO A 102 -19.27 -5.73 11.51
N ARG A 103 -19.63 -4.44 11.43
CA ARG A 103 -18.69 -3.33 11.71
C ARG A 103 -17.96 -3.46 13.04
N SER A 104 -18.63 -3.97 14.07
CA SER A 104 -18.06 -4.22 15.40
C SER A 104 -16.92 -5.24 15.41
N SER A 105 -16.92 -6.21 14.47
CA SER A 105 -15.90 -7.26 14.37
C SER A 105 -14.68 -6.86 13.53
N VAL A 106 -14.83 -5.88 12.63
CA VAL A 106 -13.79 -5.53 11.66
C VAL A 106 -12.49 -5.10 12.33
N ARG A 107 -12.55 -4.38 13.46
CA ARG A 107 -11.36 -3.98 14.23
C ARG A 107 -10.55 -5.20 14.68
N CYS A 108 -11.22 -6.16 15.31
CA CYS A 108 -10.59 -7.38 15.80
C CYS A 108 -9.96 -8.17 14.64
N ILE A 109 -10.70 -8.37 13.55
CA ILE A 109 -10.21 -9.08 12.36
C ILE A 109 -8.97 -8.38 11.79
N TRP A 110 -9.00 -7.06 11.70
CA TRP A 110 -7.87 -6.28 11.18
C TRP A 110 -6.63 -6.40 12.07
N ASP A 111 -6.79 -6.31 13.39
CA ASP A 111 -5.68 -6.48 14.33
C ASP A 111 -5.06 -7.89 14.23
N VAL A 112 -5.87 -8.93 14.07
CA VAL A 112 -5.39 -10.31 13.91
C VAL A 112 -4.74 -10.54 12.55
N VAL A 113 -5.41 -10.18 11.45
CA VAL A 113 -4.99 -10.54 10.09
C VAL A 113 -3.92 -9.60 9.54
N VAL A 114 -4.05 -8.29 9.81
CA VAL A 114 -3.17 -7.27 9.22
C VAL A 114 -2.02 -6.92 10.15
N LYS A 115 -2.27 -6.86 11.46
CA LYS A 115 -1.22 -6.53 12.44
C LYS A 115 -0.58 -7.75 13.09
N ASN A 116 -1.09 -8.95 12.82
CA ASN A 116 -0.63 -10.19 13.46
C ASN A 116 -0.60 -10.08 14.99
N LYS A 117 -1.50 -9.26 15.57
CA LYS A 117 -1.63 -9.06 17.02
C LYS A 117 -2.47 -10.15 17.68
N GLY A 118 -2.75 -11.24 16.97
CA GLY A 118 -3.38 -12.42 17.55
C GLY A 118 -2.46 -13.05 18.58
N ASP A 119 -2.99 -13.36 19.75
CA ASP A 119 -2.33 -14.22 20.72
C ASP A 119 -1.83 -15.49 19.99
N LYS A 120 -0.57 -15.87 20.25
CA LYS A 120 -0.02 -17.18 19.85
C LYS A 120 -0.77 -18.35 20.51
N THR A 121 -1.74 -18.06 21.36
CA THR A 121 -2.66 -18.98 22.01
C THR A 121 -4.05 -18.79 21.41
N GLY A 122 -4.40 -19.69 20.47
CA GLY A 122 -5.60 -19.60 19.64
C GLY A 122 -6.93 -19.49 20.39
N ASN A 123 -7.92 -18.95 19.67
CA ASN A 123 -9.35 -19.36 19.70
C ASN A 123 -10.30 -18.47 18.87
N ALA A 124 -9.80 -17.59 17.98
CA ALA A 124 -10.65 -17.06 16.91
C ALA A 124 -10.59 -18.03 15.70
N LYS A 125 -11.29 -19.17 15.79
CA LYS A 125 -11.59 -19.98 14.60
C LYS A 125 -12.53 -19.18 13.71
N LEU A 126 -11.98 -18.43 12.76
CA LEU A 126 -12.72 -17.99 11.59
C LEU A 126 -12.90 -19.21 10.68
N GLU A 127 -13.87 -20.06 11.01
CA GLU A 127 -14.19 -21.25 10.23
C GLU A 127 -14.49 -20.85 8.78
N GLY A 128 -13.75 -21.44 7.82
CA GLY A 128 -13.94 -21.24 6.38
C GLY A 128 -12.99 -20.23 5.71
N ALA A 129 -12.21 -19.45 6.45
CA ALA A 129 -11.20 -18.58 5.84
C ALA A 129 -9.96 -19.40 5.43
N LYS A 130 -9.81 -19.68 4.13
CA LYS A 130 -8.53 -20.17 3.59
C LYS A 130 -7.52 -19.02 3.63
N TYR A 131 -6.65 -19.03 4.63
CA TYR A 131 -5.57 -18.07 4.76
C TYR A 131 -4.54 -18.31 3.65
N TYR A 132 -4.37 -17.33 2.76
CA TYR A 132 -3.07 -17.16 2.10
C TYR A 132 -2.17 -16.51 3.15
N VAL A 133 -1.43 -17.33 3.90
CA VAL A 133 -0.34 -16.86 4.73
C VAL A 133 0.77 -16.45 3.76
N GLY A 134 0.76 -15.18 3.34
CA GLY A 134 1.99 -14.55 2.87
C GLY A 134 2.98 -14.65 4.01
N ASN A 135 4.08 -15.35 3.80
CA ASN A 135 5.04 -15.70 4.83
C ASN A 135 5.48 -14.47 5.66
N ASP A 136 5.59 -14.71 6.97
CA ASP A 136 6.22 -13.91 8.03
C ASP A 136 5.49 -12.64 8.59
N PRO A 137 4.94 -12.71 9.83
CA PRO A 137 4.33 -11.59 10.53
C PRO A 137 5.30 -10.51 11.06
N ASN A 138 6.63 -10.69 10.92
CA ASN A 138 7.65 -9.73 11.39
C ASN A 138 8.22 -8.84 10.28
N GLU A 139 7.71 -8.89 9.05
CA GLU A 139 8.29 -8.13 7.96
C GLU A 139 7.69 -6.72 7.85
N PRO A 140 8.41 -5.63 8.24
CA PRO A 140 7.92 -4.27 8.06
C PRO A 140 7.63 -4.00 6.58
N SER A 141 6.72 -3.05 6.31
CA SER A 141 6.25 -2.63 4.97
C SER A 141 7.35 -2.16 3.99
N SER A 142 8.60 -2.23 4.41
CA SER A 142 9.81 -2.23 3.60
C SER A 142 10.94 -2.92 4.38
N LEU A 143 11.17 -4.21 4.12
CA LEU A 143 12.35 -4.96 4.59
C LEU A 143 13.67 -4.46 4.02
N ARG A 144 13.57 -3.50 3.10
CA ARG A 144 14.72 -2.99 2.37
C ARG A 144 15.81 -2.57 3.34
N LYS A 145 17.01 -3.10 3.17
CA LYS A 145 18.21 -2.72 3.92
C LYS A 145 19.06 -1.76 3.08
N GLY A 146 20.03 -1.11 3.72
CA GLY A 146 20.88 -0.11 3.08
C GLY A 146 20.13 1.15 2.66
N GLY A 147 20.84 2.04 1.97
CA GLY A 147 20.36 3.34 1.52
C GLY A 147 19.79 4.21 2.66
N THR A 148 19.36 5.42 2.31
CA THR A 148 18.65 6.28 3.26
C THR A 148 17.14 6.14 3.10
N THR A 149 16.41 6.22 4.22
CA THR A 149 14.95 6.39 4.21
C THR A 149 14.55 7.82 3.83
N ASN A 150 15.44 8.79 4.01
CA ASN A 150 15.20 10.17 3.63
C ASN A 150 15.51 10.38 2.15
N LYS A 151 14.45 10.51 1.35
CA LYS A 151 14.53 10.70 -0.10
C LYS A 151 14.13 12.15 -0.39
N PRO A 152 15.10 13.09 -0.44
CA PRO A 152 14.78 14.50 -0.56
C PRO A 152 14.15 14.79 -1.93
N TYR A 153 13.33 15.83 -1.96
CA TYR A 153 12.81 16.46 -3.18
C TYR A 153 13.29 17.92 -3.23
N THR A 154 13.30 18.52 -4.42
CA THR A 154 13.48 19.99 -4.51
C THR A 154 12.18 20.69 -4.12
N LYS A 155 12.28 21.98 -3.75
CA LYS A 155 11.11 22.79 -3.41
C LYS A 155 10.05 22.79 -4.54
N PHE A 156 10.47 23.01 -5.78
CA PHE A 156 9.61 22.97 -6.95
C PHE A 156 8.93 21.62 -7.23
N GLN A 157 9.44 20.52 -6.66
CA GLN A 157 8.87 19.18 -6.84
C GLN A 157 7.81 18.83 -5.79
N ILE A 158 7.65 19.65 -4.75
CA ILE A 158 6.74 19.41 -3.64
C ILE A 158 5.71 20.52 -3.42
N ASP A 159 5.88 21.64 -4.13
CA ASP A 159 4.98 22.79 -4.22
C ASP A 159 4.05 22.61 -5.43
#